data_AF-A0A6I4IKE8-F1
#
_entry.id   AF-A0A6I4IKE8-F1
#
_cell.length_a   1.000
_cell.length_b   1.000
_cell.length_c   1.000
_cell.angle_alpha   90.00
_cell.angle_beta   90.00
_cell.angle_gamma   90.00
#
_symmetry.space_group_name_H-M   'P 1'
#
loop_
_entity.id
_entity.type
_entity.pdbx_description
1 polymer ?
#
loop_
_entity_poly.entity_id
_entity_poly.type
_entity_poly.pdbx_seq_one_letter_code
_entity_poly.pdbx_strand_id
1 'polypeptide(L)'
;MLRNISTLVTPLNHNRSETQPRPVSVTQAEDNEEPKKLTLYIPSNLDIDEILKVTPPNFKFHRDYFIYLLHLVTDIPSRNKDVEMVYVPFYSALIQRRVRDYRNYLDYMVNNSILIENHQYVVGKSSRSFRFSSKFQTPVKPVFITKPTLIKSILKFIKLDDSNNQTDLVINHIDDKDLDYLLKWFNEKLIVNYKEAKQYLEQLYEREKNDFLIGSNAMQRFNSRYLVLLKLQRKDFTYSVDSTAGRLHTILTQIKSDLRQFIKYDNKNLVAIDITNSQPYLSTVLFNKKKVEENEIIKTIKLYNKSFITQDKFNSLPYYVSKNAENAYLSENVNQYIEIVKSGQLYEEFGRILLMKGIIKDDSPVRNQAKKIIFSAIFSPNQSISYNSAIKIFKDNFPDVYEIYRLIKQNEHRTLACLLQNIEAKLVLHTACKIISEEKPEIPIFTLHDSIITTEGNENYVYQILYDVLLNAIGIPPTLKLENWKKVA
;
A
#
# COMPACT_ATOMS: atom_id res chain seq x y z
N MET A 1 -7.59 7.11 9.59
CA MET A 1 -7.12 6.71 8.25
C MET A 1 -5.62 6.89 8.21
N LEU A 2 -4.91 5.78 8.10
CA LEU A 2 -3.46 5.65 8.23
C LEU A 2 -2.74 6.60 7.26
N ARG A 3 -1.99 7.57 7.78
CA ARG A 3 -1.09 8.42 6.99
C ARG A 3 0.16 7.60 6.64
N ASN A 4 0.10 6.89 5.52
CA ASN A 4 1.28 6.34 4.86
C ASN A 4 1.97 7.49 4.10
N ILE A 5 3.14 7.92 4.59
CA ILE A 5 3.96 8.98 3.97
C ILE A 5 5.26 8.40 3.38
N SER A 6 5.47 7.07 3.42
CA SER A 6 6.77 6.44 3.11
C SER A 6 6.78 5.54 1.87
N THR A 7 6.00 5.83 0.83
CA THR A 7 6.04 5.05 -0.43
C THR A 7 6.40 5.94 -1.62
N LEU A 8 7.71 6.18 -1.83
CA LEU A 8 8.19 6.95 -2.98
C LEU A 8 9.30 6.24 -3.77
N VAL A 9 8.84 5.32 -4.65
CA VAL A 9 9.38 4.92 -5.99
C VAL A 9 10.53 3.87 -5.95
N THR A 10 10.77 3.08 -7.04
CA THR A 10 11.94 2.13 -7.27
C THR A 10 12.39 1.96 -8.77
N PRO A 11 13.44 1.17 -9.20
CA PRO A 11 13.89 0.92 -10.61
C PRO A 11 14.32 -0.57 -10.90
N LEU A 12 14.94 -0.94 -12.05
CA LEU A 12 14.85 -2.31 -12.64
C LEU A 12 15.92 -2.65 -13.79
N ASN A 13 16.14 -3.92 -14.28
CA ASN A 13 17.24 -4.41 -15.22
C ASN A 13 16.90 -5.35 -16.45
N HIS A 14 17.78 -5.31 -17.49
CA HIS A 14 17.80 -5.68 -18.97
C HIS A 14 17.45 -7.14 -19.47
N ASN A 15 17.18 -7.46 -20.77
CA ASN A 15 18.05 -7.46 -21.99
C ASN A 15 17.33 -7.52 -23.40
N ARG A 16 18.09 -7.37 -24.52
CA ARG A 16 17.75 -6.83 -25.88
C ARG A 16 17.24 -7.79 -27.02
N SER A 17 16.47 -7.26 -28.00
CA SER A 17 16.76 -7.17 -29.47
C SER A 17 15.66 -6.39 -30.25
N GLU A 18 15.86 -6.08 -31.54
CA GLU A 18 15.61 -4.79 -32.24
C GLU A 18 14.19 -4.38 -32.76
N THR A 19 14.05 -3.05 -32.93
CA THR A 19 13.16 -2.21 -33.79
C THR A 19 11.98 -1.40 -33.16
N GLN A 20 12.03 -0.08 -33.42
CA GLN A 20 11.20 1.09 -33.03
C GLN A 20 11.52 1.82 -31.68
N PRO A 21 11.56 3.18 -31.64
CA PRO A 21 12.04 3.95 -30.49
C PRO A 21 11.04 3.96 -29.34
N ARG A 22 11.25 3.08 -28.35
CA ARG A 22 10.49 3.02 -27.10
C ARG A 22 11.11 3.93 -26.03
N PRO A 23 10.31 4.64 -25.21
CA PRO A 23 10.82 5.38 -24.06
C PRO A 23 11.46 4.46 -23.02
N VAL A 24 12.61 4.85 -22.47
CA VAL A 24 13.33 4.16 -21.39
C VAL A 24 12.41 3.94 -20.20
N SER A 25 11.96 2.71 -19.98
CA SER A 25 11.40 2.28 -18.70
C SER A 25 12.55 1.91 -17.78
N VAL A 26 12.32 2.04 -16.49
CA VAL A 26 13.35 1.88 -15.47
C VAL A 26 13.88 0.45 -15.37
N THR A 27 13.30 -0.48 -16.14
CA THR A 27 13.50 -1.92 -16.31
C THR A 27 14.76 -2.39 -16.99
N GLN A 28 15.62 -1.50 -17.49
CA GLN A 28 16.57 -1.91 -18.51
C GLN A 28 17.94 -1.29 -18.26
N ALA A 29 18.63 -1.67 -17.19
CA ALA A 29 20.01 -1.27 -16.91
C ALA A 29 20.89 -2.41 -16.33
N GLU A 30 21.03 -3.56 -17.01
CA GLU A 30 22.26 -4.37 -16.85
C GLU A 30 23.45 -3.59 -17.41
N ASP A 31 23.95 -2.70 -16.57
CA ASP A 31 25.33 -2.29 -16.38
C ASP A 31 25.24 -1.22 -15.28
N ASN A 32 26.29 -1.03 -14.48
CA ASN A 32 26.36 0.01 -13.45
C ASN A 32 26.30 1.46 -14.02
N GLU A 33 25.77 1.65 -15.24
CA GLU A 33 25.53 2.92 -15.89
C GLU A 33 24.14 3.46 -15.56
N GLU A 34 24.12 4.66 -14.98
CA GLU A 34 22.88 5.39 -14.71
C GLU A 34 22.14 5.70 -16.02
N PRO A 35 20.81 5.51 -16.09
CA PRO A 35 20.08 5.71 -17.33
C PRO A 35 20.16 7.18 -17.76
N LYS A 36 20.58 7.40 -19.00
CA LYS A 36 20.74 8.75 -19.59
C LYS A 36 19.41 9.53 -19.67
N LYS A 37 18.27 8.84 -19.59
CA LYS A 37 16.93 9.42 -19.61
C LYS A 37 16.01 8.65 -18.67
N LEU A 38 15.08 9.35 -18.03
CA LEU A 38 14.01 8.75 -17.23
C LEU A 38 12.64 9.19 -17.76
N THR A 39 11.70 8.25 -17.88
CA THR A 39 10.33 8.54 -18.34
C THR A 39 9.46 8.92 -17.16
N LEU A 40 8.92 10.15 -17.19
CA LEU A 40 7.91 10.65 -16.27
C LEU A 40 6.59 10.90 -17.01
N TYR A 41 5.51 11.23 -16.29
CA TYR A 41 4.18 11.35 -16.87
C TYR A 41 3.50 12.65 -16.46
N ILE A 42 3.01 13.39 -17.44
CA ILE A 42 2.32 14.68 -17.29
C ILE A 42 1.08 14.73 -18.19
N PRO A 43 0.12 15.67 -18.01
CA PRO A 43 -1.05 15.78 -18.87
C PRO A 43 -0.71 15.88 -20.36
N SER A 44 -1.49 15.22 -21.21
CA SER A 44 -1.17 15.08 -22.64
C SER A 44 -1.14 16.41 -23.39
N ASN A 45 -2.02 17.34 -23.01
CA ASN A 45 -2.09 18.68 -23.57
C ASN A 45 -1.15 19.71 -22.90
N LEU A 46 -0.29 19.28 -21.97
CA LEU A 46 0.72 20.15 -21.38
C LEU A 46 2.03 20.03 -22.16
N ASP A 47 2.47 21.14 -22.74
CA ASP A 47 3.79 21.32 -23.33
C ASP A 47 4.59 22.32 -22.48
N ILE A 48 5.45 21.80 -21.62
CA ILE A 48 6.25 22.63 -20.73
C ILE A 48 7.33 23.41 -21.49
N ASP A 49 7.81 22.89 -22.62
CA ASP A 49 8.87 23.53 -23.40
C ASP A 49 8.33 24.77 -24.12
N GLU A 50 7.12 24.67 -24.68
CA GLU A 50 6.43 25.80 -25.27
C GLU A 50 6.11 26.87 -24.21
N ILE A 51 5.55 26.47 -23.06
CA ILE A 51 5.21 27.41 -21.98
C ILE A 51 6.45 28.15 -21.49
N LEU A 52 7.57 27.46 -21.24
CA LEU A 52 8.81 28.08 -20.78
C LEU A 52 9.45 29.00 -21.83
N LYS A 53 9.16 28.79 -23.13
CA LYS A 53 9.58 29.72 -24.21
C LYS A 53 8.71 30.97 -24.25
N VAL A 54 7.39 30.83 -24.12
CA VAL A 54 6.43 31.94 -24.24
C VAL A 54 6.41 32.80 -22.97
N THR A 55 6.42 32.19 -21.79
CA THR A 55 6.42 32.87 -20.49
C THR A 55 7.61 32.41 -19.63
N PRO A 56 8.86 32.82 -19.94
CA PRO A 56 10.03 32.33 -19.20
C PRO A 56 10.00 32.73 -17.71
N PRO A 57 10.39 31.83 -16.78
CA PRO A 57 10.52 32.15 -15.37
C PRO A 57 11.59 33.22 -15.10
N ASN A 58 11.35 34.08 -14.10
CA ASN A 58 12.29 35.13 -13.66
C ASN A 58 13.40 34.62 -12.71
N PHE A 59 13.61 33.31 -12.62
CA PHE A 59 14.63 32.69 -11.78
C PHE A 59 15.42 31.64 -12.57
N LYS A 60 16.63 31.31 -12.12
CA LYS A 60 17.45 30.26 -12.76
C LYS A 60 16.75 28.90 -12.61
N PHE A 61 16.41 28.27 -13.74
CA PHE A 61 15.66 27.02 -13.72
C PHE A 61 16.29 25.89 -14.55
N HIS A 62 15.78 24.69 -14.35
CA HIS A 62 16.00 23.55 -15.24
C HIS A 62 14.66 22.87 -15.54
N ARG A 63 14.35 22.68 -16.84
CA ARG A 63 13.11 22.09 -17.35
C ARG A 63 12.68 20.84 -16.58
N ASP A 64 13.59 19.89 -16.41
CA ASP A 64 13.28 18.60 -15.80
C ASP A 64 12.73 18.68 -14.36
N TYR A 65 13.03 19.75 -13.62
CA TYR A 65 12.44 19.96 -12.30
C TYR A 65 10.95 20.30 -12.39
N PHE A 66 10.50 21.04 -13.41
CA PHE A 66 9.07 21.24 -13.66
C PHE A 66 8.38 19.90 -13.94
N ILE A 67 8.94 19.10 -14.85
CA ILE A 67 8.36 17.80 -15.23
C ILE A 67 8.29 16.87 -14.05
N TYR A 68 9.35 16.81 -13.24
CA TYR A 68 9.37 16.01 -12.03
C TYR A 68 8.26 16.42 -11.04
N LEU A 69 8.09 17.72 -10.78
CA LEU A 69 7.03 18.20 -9.88
C LEU A 69 5.63 17.92 -10.45
N LEU A 70 5.41 18.14 -11.75
CA LEU A 70 4.14 17.81 -12.43
C LEU A 70 3.85 16.30 -12.37
N HIS A 71 4.89 15.48 -12.52
CA HIS A 71 4.77 14.04 -12.41
C HIS A 71 4.35 13.60 -11.02
N LEU A 72 4.85 14.23 -9.94
CA LEU A 72 4.42 13.91 -8.58
C LEU A 72 2.91 14.09 -8.37
N VAL A 73 2.28 15.09 -9.00
CA VAL A 73 0.82 15.29 -8.96
C VAL A 73 0.07 14.11 -9.60
N THR A 74 0.67 13.43 -10.56
CA THR A 74 0.07 12.24 -11.19
C THR A 74 0.41 10.95 -10.44
N ASP A 75 1.65 10.83 -9.99
CA ASP A 75 2.26 9.60 -9.53
C ASP A 75 1.94 9.25 -8.07
N ILE A 76 1.88 10.26 -7.17
CA ILE A 76 1.53 10.04 -5.77
C ILE A 76 0.16 9.36 -5.63
N PRO A 77 -0.92 9.81 -6.31
CA PRO A 77 -2.21 9.13 -6.26
C PRO A 77 -2.17 7.70 -6.81
N SER A 78 -1.32 7.41 -7.82
CA SER A 78 -1.20 6.06 -8.40
C SER A 78 -0.64 5.03 -7.40
N ARG A 79 0.22 5.48 -6.46
CA ARG A 79 0.75 4.63 -5.39
C ARG A 79 -0.19 4.47 -4.19
N ASN A 80 -1.24 5.28 -4.12
CA ASN A 80 -2.14 5.38 -2.97
C ASN A 80 -3.59 5.12 -3.41
N LYS A 81 -3.81 3.99 -4.09
CA LYS A 81 -5.08 3.66 -4.77
C LYS A 81 -6.33 3.65 -3.87
N ASP A 82 -6.15 3.52 -2.54
CA ASP A 82 -7.22 3.47 -1.55
C ASP A 82 -7.52 4.84 -0.91
N VAL A 83 -6.72 5.87 -1.24
CA VAL A 83 -6.89 7.23 -0.72
C VAL A 83 -7.34 8.15 -1.85
N GLU A 84 -8.54 8.69 -1.72
CA GLU A 84 -9.03 9.71 -2.64
C GLU A 84 -8.25 11.02 -2.44
N MET A 85 -7.57 11.49 -3.50
CA MET A 85 -6.79 12.73 -3.48
C MET A 85 -7.32 13.69 -4.54
N VAL A 86 -8.07 14.72 -4.12
CA VAL A 86 -8.48 15.83 -5.00
C VAL A 86 -7.35 16.84 -5.17
N TYR A 87 -6.60 17.09 -4.09
CA TYR A 87 -5.34 17.81 -4.09
C TYR A 87 -4.24 16.87 -3.58
N VAL A 88 -3.11 16.86 -4.27
CA VAL A 88 -1.97 16.00 -3.97
C VAL A 88 -1.05 16.70 -2.97
N PRO A 89 -0.84 16.15 -1.77
CA PRO A 89 -0.02 16.77 -0.74
C PRO A 89 1.47 16.70 -1.10
N PHE A 90 2.17 17.82 -0.98
CA PHE A 90 3.58 17.95 -1.29
C PHE A 90 4.37 18.14 0.02
N TYR A 91 5.15 17.13 0.40
CA TYR A 91 6.01 17.20 1.58
C TYR A 91 7.28 17.98 1.24
N SER A 92 7.34 19.23 1.69
CA SER A 92 8.41 20.18 1.39
C SER A 92 9.81 19.59 1.64
N ALA A 93 10.02 18.94 2.78
CA ALA A 93 11.31 18.33 3.14
C ALA A 93 11.77 17.27 2.13
N LEU A 94 10.85 16.45 1.59
CA LEU A 94 11.18 15.41 0.62
C LEU A 94 11.45 16.00 -0.77
N ILE A 95 10.69 17.03 -1.16
CA ILE A 95 10.87 17.67 -2.45
C ILE A 95 12.17 18.48 -2.47
N GLN A 96 12.49 19.19 -1.40
CA GLN A 96 13.73 19.98 -1.26
C GLN A 96 15.00 19.13 -1.42
N ARG A 97 14.96 17.84 -1.04
CA ARG A 97 16.08 16.91 -1.25
C ARG A 97 16.42 16.71 -2.74
N ARG A 98 15.45 16.88 -3.64
CA ARG A 98 15.60 16.69 -5.11
C ARG A 98 15.63 18.02 -5.86
N VAL A 99 14.79 18.97 -5.44
CA VAL A 99 14.62 20.28 -6.06
C VAL A 99 14.73 21.33 -4.97
N ARG A 100 15.94 21.85 -4.72
CA ARG A 100 16.22 22.79 -3.62
C ARG A 100 15.26 23.99 -3.62
N ASP A 101 15.09 24.60 -4.78
CA ASP A 101 14.27 25.80 -4.97
C ASP A 101 12.85 25.48 -5.47
N TYR A 102 12.31 24.31 -5.15
CA TYR A 102 11.02 23.80 -5.66
C TYR A 102 9.86 24.80 -5.55
N ARG A 103 9.89 25.70 -4.55
CA ARG A 103 8.84 26.68 -4.36
C ARG A 103 8.73 27.65 -5.54
N ASN A 104 9.86 28.12 -6.08
CA ASN A 104 9.86 28.98 -7.26
C ASN A 104 9.20 28.30 -8.47
N TYR A 105 9.42 26.99 -8.63
CA TYR A 105 8.79 26.19 -9.69
C TYR A 105 7.28 26.05 -9.47
N LEU A 106 6.85 25.77 -8.23
CA LEU A 106 5.43 25.66 -7.90
C LEU A 106 4.70 26.99 -8.07
N ASP A 107 5.28 28.09 -7.58
CA ASP A 107 4.73 29.44 -7.73
C ASP A 107 4.57 29.81 -9.20
N TYR A 108 5.58 29.53 -10.02
CA TYR A 108 5.49 29.74 -11.46
C TYR A 108 4.33 28.94 -12.08
N MET A 109 4.18 27.65 -11.74
CA MET A 109 3.11 26.81 -12.27
C MET A 109 1.72 27.24 -11.78
N VAL A 110 1.61 27.77 -10.56
CA VAL A 110 0.35 28.34 -10.04
C VAL A 110 0.02 29.65 -10.76
N ASN A 111 0.99 30.56 -10.89
CA ASN A 111 0.81 31.86 -11.56
C ASN A 111 0.46 31.72 -13.04
N ASN A 112 0.97 30.68 -13.72
CA ASN A 112 0.64 30.37 -15.11
C ASN A 112 -0.62 29.48 -15.25
N SER A 113 -1.41 29.31 -14.17
CA SER A 113 -2.64 28.49 -14.18
C SER A 113 -2.44 27.05 -14.63
N ILE A 114 -1.24 26.48 -14.41
CA ILE A 114 -0.95 25.06 -14.63
C ILE A 114 -1.44 24.22 -13.46
N LEU A 115 -1.12 24.68 -12.25
CA LEU A 115 -1.53 24.07 -10.99
C LEU A 115 -2.45 25.01 -10.21
N ILE A 116 -3.29 24.41 -9.37
CA ILE A 116 -4.06 25.11 -8.34
C ILE A 116 -3.53 24.63 -6.99
N GLU A 117 -3.15 25.56 -6.13
CA GLU A 117 -2.71 25.29 -4.76
C GLU A 117 -3.88 25.42 -3.78
N ASN A 118 -4.02 24.45 -2.88
CA ASN A 118 -4.90 24.58 -1.72
C ASN A 118 -4.08 25.10 -0.53
N HIS A 119 -4.41 26.30 -0.06
CA HIS A 119 -3.66 27.02 0.99
C HIS A 119 -3.98 26.58 2.43
N GLN A 120 -4.68 25.46 2.63
CA GLN A 120 -4.91 24.86 3.96
C GLN A 120 -3.63 24.20 4.51
N TYR A 121 -2.60 25.00 4.81
CA TYR A 121 -1.38 24.54 5.48
C TYR A 121 -1.51 24.66 6.99
N VAL A 122 -1.33 23.54 7.70
CA VAL A 122 -1.27 23.50 9.15
C VAL A 122 -0.02 22.71 9.53
N VAL A 123 0.93 23.38 10.19
CA VAL A 123 2.22 22.78 10.62
C VAL A 123 1.96 21.47 11.38
N GLY A 124 2.59 20.38 10.96
CA GLY A 124 2.41 19.04 11.54
C GLY A 124 1.07 18.34 11.22
N LYS A 125 0.11 19.02 10.57
CA LYS A 125 -1.23 18.47 10.26
C LYS A 125 -1.56 18.40 8.77
N SER A 126 -1.16 19.35 7.93
CA SER A 126 -1.43 19.33 6.49
C SER A 126 -0.31 20.00 5.69
N SER A 127 0.14 19.33 4.65
CA SER A 127 1.07 19.88 3.66
C SER A 127 0.32 20.75 2.65
N ARG A 128 0.98 21.74 2.06
CA ARG A 128 0.47 22.41 0.84
C ARG A 128 0.19 21.33 -0.21
N SER A 129 -0.92 21.48 -0.91
CA SER A 129 -1.39 20.45 -1.84
C SER A 129 -1.81 21.06 -3.17
N PHE A 130 -1.59 20.31 -4.24
CA PHE A 130 -1.67 20.80 -5.61
C PHE A 130 -2.54 19.89 -6.47
N ARG A 131 -3.22 20.48 -7.44
CA ARG A 131 -3.89 19.73 -8.52
C ARG A 131 -3.70 20.45 -9.84
N PHE A 132 -3.87 19.74 -10.95
CA PHE A 132 -3.93 20.39 -12.26
C PHE A 132 -5.15 21.31 -12.36
N SER A 133 -4.98 22.47 -12.99
CA SER A 133 -6.11 23.31 -13.38
C SER A 133 -7.02 22.56 -14.36
N SER A 134 -8.27 23.00 -14.50
CA SER A 134 -9.26 22.33 -15.36
C SER A 134 -8.74 22.15 -16.81
N LYS A 135 -7.96 23.10 -17.32
CA LYS A 135 -7.32 23.02 -18.64
C LYS A 135 -6.42 21.80 -18.78
N PHE A 136 -5.69 21.41 -17.74
CA PHE A 136 -4.70 20.32 -17.78
C PHE A 136 -5.19 19.03 -17.13
N GLN A 137 -6.48 18.90 -16.88
CA GLN A 137 -7.09 17.63 -16.47
C GLN A 137 -7.37 16.77 -17.71
N THR A 138 -6.30 16.25 -18.31
CA THR A 138 -6.33 15.35 -19.47
C THR A 138 -5.60 14.03 -19.18
N PRO A 139 -5.81 12.97 -19.99
CA PRO A 139 -5.02 11.75 -19.90
C PRO A 139 -3.52 12.05 -19.94
N VAL A 140 -2.73 11.34 -19.14
CA VAL A 140 -1.27 11.54 -19.10
C VAL A 140 -0.52 10.96 -20.30
N LYS A 141 0.60 11.59 -20.65
CA LYS A 141 1.58 11.14 -21.66
C LYS A 141 2.96 10.96 -21.04
N PRO A 142 3.80 10.06 -21.58
CA PRO A 142 5.20 9.94 -21.16
C PRO A 142 6.02 11.15 -21.66
N VAL A 143 6.94 11.63 -20.82
CA VAL A 143 7.91 12.70 -21.14
C VAL A 143 9.25 12.36 -20.50
N PHE A 144 10.35 12.58 -21.24
CA PHE A 144 11.68 12.34 -20.71
C PHE A 144 12.21 13.51 -19.89
N ILE A 145 12.92 13.16 -18.83
CA ILE A 145 13.94 14.01 -18.20
C ILE A 145 15.32 13.45 -18.52
N THR A 146 16.35 14.31 -18.54
CA THR A 146 17.72 13.97 -18.90
C THR A 146 18.76 14.46 -17.90
N LYS A 147 18.37 15.23 -16.88
CA LYS A 147 19.26 15.79 -15.85
C LYS A 147 19.85 14.66 -14.98
N PRO A 148 21.16 14.36 -15.07
CA PRO A 148 21.75 13.19 -14.40
C PRO A 148 21.59 13.25 -12.87
N THR A 149 21.80 14.42 -12.25
CA THR A 149 21.68 14.57 -10.80
C THR A 149 20.26 14.33 -10.29
N LEU A 150 19.24 14.73 -11.06
CA LEU A 150 17.85 14.50 -10.70
C LEU A 150 17.47 13.04 -10.93
N ILE A 151 17.87 12.46 -12.07
CA ILE A 151 17.66 11.04 -12.37
C ILE A 151 18.29 10.20 -11.26
N LYS A 152 19.57 10.41 -10.96
CA LYS A 152 20.27 9.75 -9.85
C LYS A 152 19.58 9.96 -8.51
N SER A 153 19.09 11.16 -8.20
CA SER A 153 18.40 11.42 -6.93
C SER A 153 17.06 10.70 -6.83
N ILE A 154 16.31 10.64 -7.94
CA ILE A 154 15.08 9.84 -8.05
C ILE A 154 15.46 8.37 -7.81
N LEU A 155 16.39 7.81 -8.61
CA LEU A 155 16.88 6.43 -8.55
C LEU A 155 17.63 6.04 -7.29
N LYS A 156 18.21 6.97 -6.53
CA LYS A 156 18.88 6.67 -5.27
C LYS A 156 17.90 6.69 -4.12
N PHE A 157 16.98 7.66 -4.08
CA PHE A 157 15.95 7.69 -3.03
C PHE A 157 15.08 6.44 -3.08
N ILE A 158 14.78 6.05 -4.31
CA ILE A 158 14.25 4.77 -4.69
C ILE A 158 14.89 3.58 -3.92
N LYS A 159 16.22 3.53 -3.82
CA LYS A 159 16.99 2.52 -3.07
C LYS A 159 17.24 2.91 -1.59
N LEU A 160 16.86 4.11 -1.17
CA LEU A 160 17.01 4.63 0.20
C LEU A 160 15.72 4.51 1.01
N ASP A 161 14.55 4.34 0.39
CA ASP A 161 13.38 3.78 1.11
C ASP A 161 13.73 2.36 1.67
N ASP A 162 14.73 1.68 1.11
CA ASP A 162 15.34 0.45 1.66
C ASP A 162 16.43 0.68 2.72
N SER A 163 17.00 1.90 2.84
CA SER A 163 18.22 2.10 3.65
C SER A 163 18.30 3.31 4.58
N ASN A 164 17.46 4.36 4.51
CA ASN A 164 17.50 5.45 5.51
C ASN A 164 16.28 6.37 5.48
N ASN A 165 15.35 6.13 6.41
CA ASN A 165 14.66 7.22 7.11
C ASN A 165 15.05 7.14 8.60
N GLN A 166 15.96 8.03 9.00
CA GLN A 166 16.26 8.37 10.40
C GLN A 166 15.02 8.98 11.08
N THR A 167 14.05 8.14 11.35
CA THR A 167 13.05 8.28 12.41
C THR A 167 12.88 6.89 12.99
N ASP A 168 13.73 6.52 13.97
CA ASP A 168 13.60 5.39 14.89
C ASP A 168 12.51 4.34 14.57
N LEU A 169 12.65 3.58 13.49
CA LEU A 169 11.77 2.46 13.14
C LEU A 169 12.60 1.37 12.44
N VAL A 170 12.34 0.10 12.71
CA VAL A 170 13.10 -0.76 13.65
C VAL A 170 13.17 -2.22 13.09
N ILE A 171 12.64 -2.50 11.90
CA ILE A 171 12.84 -3.80 11.24
C ILE A 171 14.21 -3.76 10.55
N ASN A 172 15.05 -4.78 10.81
CA ASN A 172 16.34 -4.97 10.14
C ASN A 172 16.19 -4.84 8.62
N HIS A 173 17.16 -4.19 7.96
CA HIS A 173 17.21 -4.07 6.50
C HIS A 173 16.98 -5.43 5.84
N ILE A 174 15.92 -5.54 5.05
CA ILE A 174 15.72 -6.65 4.11
C ILE A 174 16.53 -6.25 2.88
N ASP A 175 17.58 -7.01 2.55
CA ASP A 175 18.38 -6.75 1.35
C ASP A 175 17.58 -7.18 0.11
N ASP A 176 17.85 -6.57 -1.04
CA ASP A 176 17.19 -6.94 -2.32
C ASP A 176 17.35 -8.44 -2.60
N LYS A 177 18.52 -8.98 -2.25
CA LYS A 177 18.85 -10.42 -2.35
C LYS A 177 17.92 -11.32 -1.52
N ASP A 178 17.38 -10.82 -0.42
CA ASP A 178 16.48 -11.57 0.44
C ASP A 178 15.07 -11.70 -0.17
N LEU A 179 14.77 -10.98 -1.25
CA LEU A 179 13.47 -11.03 -1.95
C LEU A 179 13.59 -11.45 -3.42
N ASP A 180 14.78 -11.83 -3.90
CA ASP A 180 15.01 -12.26 -5.29
C ASP A 180 14.05 -13.36 -5.74
N TYR A 181 13.64 -14.26 -4.82
CA TYR A 181 12.68 -15.32 -5.11
C TYR A 181 11.28 -14.82 -5.48
N LEU A 182 10.90 -13.61 -5.08
CA LEU A 182 9.68 -12.90 -5.51
C LEU A 182 9.97 -12.02 -6.73
N LEU A 183 11.07 -11.26 -6.69
CA LEU A 183 11.36 -10.23 -7.67
C LEU A 183 11.67 -10.80 -9.06
N LYS A 184 12.24 -12.01 -9.14
CA LYS A 184 12.53 -12.71 -10.41
C LYS A 184 11.30 -12.91 -11.30
N TRP A 185 10.09 -12.92 -10.73
CA TRP A 185 8.84 -13.11 -11.46
C TRP A 185 8.33 -11.85 -12.13
N PHE A 186 8.86 -10.67 -11.76
CA PHE A 186 8.57 -9.41 -12.42
C PHE A 186 9.41 -9.25 -13.69
N ASN A 187 9.07 -10.04 -14.70
CA ASN A 187 9.80 -10.13 -15.97
C ASN A 187 8.87 -10.04 -17.19
N GLU A 188 9.41 -10.29 -18.39
CA GLU A 188 8.67 -10.17 -19.64
C GLU A 188 7.39 -11.02 -19.73
N LYS A 189 7.30 -12.09 -18.94
CA LYS A 189 6.11 -12.97 -18.90
C LYS A 189 4.92 -12.35 -18.17
N LEU A 190 5.13 -11.37 -17.28
CA LEU A 190 4.04 -10.65 -16.61
C LEU A 190 3.47 -9.57 -17.55
N ILE A 191 2.34 -9.86 -18.17
CA ILE A 191 1.73 -9.03 -19.24
C ILE A 191 0.36 -8.49 -18.83
N VAL A 192 -0.07 -7.44 -19.52
CA VAL A 192 -1.42 -6.90 -19.42
C VAL A 192 -2.05 -6.80 -20.81
N ASN A 193 -3.32 -7.17 -20.94
CA ASN A 193 -4.12 -6.83 -22.11
C ASN A 193 -4.43 -5.33 -22.11
N TYR A 194 -3.43 -4.54 -22.51
CA TYR A 194 -3.46 -3.09 -22.40
C TYR A 194 -4.63 -2.45 -23.15
N LYS A 195 -4.97 -2.97 -24.33
CA LYS A 195 -6.07 -2.43 -25.16
C LYS A 195 -7.40 -2.53 -24.42
N GLU A 196 -7.74 -3.73 -23.94
CA GLU A 196 -9.01 -3.94 -23.22
C GLU A 196 -9.03 -3.22 -21.87
N ALA A 197 -7.91 -3.24 -21.13
CA ALA A 197 -7.80 -2.55 -19.85
C ALA A 197 -7.99 -1.03 -20.02
N LYS A 198 -7.43 -0.44 -21.07
CA LYS A 198 -7.59 0.98 -21.39
C LYS A 198 -9.04 1.31 -21.77
N GLN A 199 -9.67 0.49 -22.63
CA GLN A 199 -11.08 0.66 -22.99
C GLN A 199 -11.99 0.59 -21.77
N TYR A 200 -11.74 -0.35 -20.85
CA TYR A 200 -12.46 -0.43 -19.58
C TYR A 200 -12.31 0.86 -18.75
N LEU A 201 -11.08 1.40 -18.64
CA LEU A 201 -10.85 2.66 -17.92
C LEU A 201 -11.54 3.86 -18.56
N GLU A 202 -11.57 3.94 -19.89
CA GLU A 202 -12.27 5.02 -20.62
C GLU A 202 -13.78 4.96 -20.33
N GLN A 203 -14.38 3.76 -20.34
CA GLN A 203 -15.79 3.58 -19.97
C GLN A 203 -16.06 3.93 -18.50
N LEU A 204 -15.16 3.52 -17.60
CA LEU A 204 -15.28 3.84 -16.18
C LEU A 204 -15.15 5.34 -15.93
N TYR A 205 -14.25 6.02 -16.64
CA TYR A 205 -14.09 7.47 -16.57
C TYR A 205 -15.37 8.20 -16.98
N GLU A 206 -16.01 7.83 -18.09
CA GLU A 206 -17.26 8.46 -18.52
C GLU A 206 -18.38 8.25 -17.49
N ARG A 207 -18.45 7.08 -16.84
CA ARG A 207 -19.40 6.86 -15.73
C ARG A 207 -19.10 7.74 -14.53
N GLU A 208 -17.85 7.76 -14.05
CA GLU A 208 -17.46 8.56 -12.89
C GLU A 208 -17.61 10.06 -13.14
N LYS A 209 -17.30 10.54 -14.35
CA LYS A 209 -17.43 11.95 -14.75
C LYS A 209 -18.86 12.46 -14.69
N ASN A 210 -19.83 11.60 -15.04
CA ASN A 210 -21.26 11.93 -15.01
C ASN A 210 -21.90 11.75 -13.62
N ASP A 211 -21.16 11.22 -12.65
CA ASP A 211 -21.63 11.09 -11.27
C ASP A 211 -21.53 12.43 -10.52
N PHE A 212 -22.63 12.85 -9.91
CA PHE A 212 -22.72 14.13 -9.20
C PHE A 212 -21.76 14.25 -8.00
N LEU A 213 -21.47 13.15 -7.30
CA LEU A 213 -20.67 13.13 -6.08
C LEU A 213 -19.17 13.03 -6.37
N ILE A 214 -18.78 12.27 -7.39
CA ILE A 214 -17.36 11.95 -7.67
C ILE A 214 -16.82 12.53 -8.99
N GLY A 215 -17.68 13.09 -9.83
CA GLY A 215 -17.30 13.56 -11.18
C GLY A 215 -16.22 14.63 -11.20
N SER A 216 -16.15 15.48 -10.16
CA SER A 216 -15.13 16.53 -10.04
C SER A 216 -13.70 16.01 -9.97
N ASN A 217 -13.48 14.73 -9.59
CA ASN A 217 -12.17 14.11 -9.48
C ASN A 217 -11.96 12.95 -10.48
N ALA A 218 -12.89 12.74 -11.43
CA ALA A 218 -12.89 11.60 -12.33
C ALA A 218 -11.59 11.47 -13.15
N MET A 219 -11.02 12.58 -13.63
CA MET A 219 -9.77 12.55 -14.40
C MET A 219 -8.57 12.13 -13.54
N GLN A 220 -8.50 12.56 -12.28
CA GLN A 220 -7.41 12.16 -11.38
C GLN A 220 -7.50 10.66 -11.07
N ARG A 221 -8.70 10.12 -10.89
CA ARG A 221 -8.96 8.68 -10.75
C ARG A 221 -8.57 7.90 -12.00
N PHE A 222 -8.95 8.41 -13.17
CA PHE A 222 -8.55 7.82 -14.44
C PHE A 222 -7.02 7.78 -14.55
N ASN A 223 -6.34 8.91 -14.35
CA ASN A 223 -4.89 9.01 -14.47
C ASN A 223 -4.14 8.16 -13.44
N SER A 224 -4.62 8.06 -12.19
CA SER A 224 -3.98 7.22 -11.17
C SER A 224 -4.01 5.73 -11.55
N ARG A 225 -5.10 5.26 -12.16
CA ARG A 225 -5.25 3.89 -12.66
C ARG A 225 -4.51 3.67 -13.99
N TYR A 226 -4.61 4.63 -14.90
CA TYR A 226 -4.00 4.58 -16.22
C TYR A 226 -2.47 4.59 -16.16
N LEU A 227 -1.88 5.35 -15.23
CA LEU A 227 -0.44 5.36 -15.01
C LEU A 227 0.10 3.97 -14.61
N VAL A 228 -0.63 3.22 -13.80
CA VAL A 228 -0.24 1.84 -13.42
C VAL A 228 -0.26 0.93 -14.65
N LEU A 229 -1.27 1.05 -15.53
CA LEU A 229 -1.32 0.30 -16.80
C LEU A 229 -0.16 0.65 -17.74
N LEU A 230 0.17 1.94 -17.86
CA LEU A 230 1.31 2.39 -18.67
C LEU A 230 2.63 1.82 -18.15
N LYS A 231 2.85 1.86 -16.83
CA LYS A 231 4.02 1.25 -16.19
C LYS A 231 4.07 -0.25 -16.48
N LEU A 232 2.98 -0.97 -16.25
CA LEU A 232 2.89 -2.42 -16.48
C LEU A 232 3.15 -2.80 -17.95
N GLN A 233 2.55 -2.08 -18.91
CA GLN A 233 2.79 -2.28 -20.35
C GLN A 233 4.26 -2.06 -20.72
N ARG A 234 4.90 -1.09 -20.07
CA ARG A 234 6.31 -0.74 -20.29
C ARG A 234 7.26 -1.57 -19.44
N LYS A 235 6.75 -2.58 -18.72
CA LYS A 235 7.50 -3.46 -17.84
C LYS A 235 8.19 -2.73 -16.69
N ASP A 236 7.66 -1.58 -16.28
CA ASP A 236 8.17 -0.82 -15.15
C ASP A 236 7.64 -1.44 -13.83
N PHE A 237 8.33 -2.49 -13.40
CA PHE A 237 8.15 -3.30 -12.18
C PHE A 237 8.92 -2.81 -10.95
N THR A 238 9.16 -1.51 -10.88
CA THR A 238 9.50 -0.80 -9.65
C THR A 238 8.82 -1.38 -8.38
N TYR A 239 9.59 -1.75 -7.36
CA TYR A 239 9.10 -2.32 -6.08
C TYR A 239 9.75 -1.68 -4.85
N SER A 240 9.06 -1.42 -3.74
CA SER A 240 9.68 -0.90 -2.50
C SER A 240 9.24 -1.71 -1.30
N VAL A 241 10.09 -1.89 -0.30
CA VAL A 241 9.69 -2.47 1.00
C VAL A 241 9.45 -1.34 1.99
N ASP A 242 8.28 -1.31 2.64
CA ASP A 242 8.05 -0.27 3.64
C ASP A 242 8.84 -0.53 4.93
N SER A 243 9.40 0.53 5.51
CA SER A 243 10.18 0.45 6.75
C SER A 243 9.33 0.30 8.02
N THR A 244 8.00 0.33 7.89
CA THR A 244 7.08 0.28 9.03
C THR A 244 6.76 -1.16 9.40
N ALA A 245 6.23 -1.93 8.45
CA ALA A 245 5.79 -3.30 8.62
C ALA A 245 6.66 -4.29 7.82
N GLY A 246 7.43 -3.83 6.83
CA GLY A 246 8.22 -4.69 5.96
C GLY A 246 7.41 -5.24 4.78
N ARG A 247 6.29 -4.60 4.39
CA ARG A 247 5.50 -5.08 3.25
C ARG A 247 6.17 -4.72 1.94
N LEU A 248 6.18 -5.68 1.02
CA LEU A 248 6.59 -5.47 -0.37
C LEU A 248 5.46 -4.77 -1.14
N HIS A 249 5.78 -3.61 -1.74
CA HIS A 249 4.92 -2.86 -2.64
C HIS A 249 5.46 -2.99 -4.06
N THR A 250 4.61 -3.39 -5.00
CA THR A 250 5.00 -3.59 -6.41
C THR A 250 3.95 -2.94 -7.32
N ILE A 251 4.11 -3.05 -8.63
CA ILE A 251 3.06 -2.62 -9.56
C ILE A 251 1.73 -3.35 -9.31
N LEU A 252 1.76 -4.60 -8.81
CA LEU A 252 0.57 -5.37 -8.48
C LEU A 252 -0.10 -4.90 -7.18
N THR A 253 0.63 -4.29 -6.24
CA THR A 253 -0.01 -3.64 -5.09
C THR A 253 -0.68 -2.33 -5.47
N GLN A 254 -0.26 -1.70 -6.57
CA GLN A 254 -0.84 -0.44 -7.08
C GLN A 254 -2.05 -0.65 -7.99
N ILE A 255 -2.19 -1.83 -8.63
CA ILE A 255 -3.31 -2.09 -9.53
C ILE A 255 -4.65 -2.13 -8.78
N LYS A 256 -5.68 -1.51 -9.37
CA LYS A 256 -7.04 -1.58 -8.85
C LYS A 256 -7.64 -2.95 -9.15
N SER A 257 -8.51 -3.42 -8.25
CA SER A 257 -9.06 -4.79 -8.29
C SER A 257 -9.76 -5.12 -9.60
N ASP A 258 -10.50 -4.17 -10.17
CA ASP A 258 -11.21 -4.30 -11.44
C ASP A 258 -10.30 -4.42 -12.67
N LEU A 259 -9.04 -4.00 -12.57
CA LEU A 259 -8.05 -4.13 -13.64
C LEU A 259 -7.27 -5.44 -13.60
N ARG A 260 -7.34 -6.19 -12.49
CA ARG A 260 -6.58 -7.44 -12.30
C ARG A 260 -6.91 -8.49 -13.37
N GLN A 261 -8.16 -8.54 -13.81
CA GLN A 261 -8.64 -9.46 -14.85
C GLN A 261 -7.91 -9.33 -16.20
N PHE A 262 -7.20 -8.23 -16.43
CA PHE A 262 -6.44 -8.01 -17.67
C PHE A 262 -4.98 -8.45 -17.56
N ILE A 263 -4.54 -8.90 -16.38
CA ILE A 263 -3.14 -9.25 -16.09
C ILE A 263 -2.97 -10.77 -16.20
N LYS A 264 -1.89 -11.20 -16.86
CA LYS A 264 -1.54 -12.60 -17.03
C LYS A 264 -0.07 -12.82 -16.77
N TYR A 265 0.29 -14.05 -16.41
CA TYR A 265 1.68 -14.47 -16.36
C TYR A 265 1.89 -15.66 -17.30
N ASP A 266 2.80 -15.51 -18.25
CA ASP A 266 3.11 -16.54 -19.25
C ASP A 266 1.84 -17.05 -19.96
N ASN A 267 0.98 -16.10 -20.37
CA ASN A 267 -0.34 -16.31 -20.96
C ASN A 267 -1.38 -17.04 -20.09
N LYS A 268 -1.04 -17.41 -18.84
CA LYS A 268 -1.98 -18.00 -17.87
C LYS A 268 -2.68 -16.92 -17.05
N ASN A 269 -3.90 -17.22 -16.65
CA ASN A 269 -4.62 -16.40 -15.69
C ASN A 269 -3.98 -16.50 -14.30
N LEU A 270 -4.12 -15.43 -13.53
CA LEU A 270 -3.67 -15.38 -12.15
C LEU A 270 -4.81 -15.68 -11.20
N VAL A 271 -4.44 -16.18 -10.02
CA VAL A 271 -5.34 -16.46 -8.90
C VAL A 271 -4.65 -16.04 -7.62
N ALA A 272 -5.37 -15.28 -6.79
CA ALA A 272 -4.92 -14.83 -5.48
C ALA A 272 -5.52 -15.73 -4.39
N ILE A 273 -4.70 -16.14 -3.42
CA ILE A 273 -5.09 -16.80 -2.19
C ILE A 273 -5.06 -15.73 -1.10
N ASP A 274 -6.23 -15.17 -0.76
CA ASP A 274 -6.38 -14.09 0.21
C ASP A 274 -6.71 -14.63 1.61
N ILE A 275 -6.08 -14.07 2.64
CA ILE A 275 -6.48 -14.33 4.03
C ILE A 275 -7.77 -13.57 4.34
N THR A 276 -8.86 -14.30 4.60
CA THR A 276 -10.12 -13.67 5.02
C THR A 276 -9.91 -13.00 6.37
N ASN A 277 -10.50 -11.79 6.56
CA ASN A 277 -10.39 -10.97 7.78
C ASN A 277 -8.96 -10.92 8.40
N SER A 278 -7.92 -10.89 7.54
CA SER A 278 -6.51 -11.06 7.88
C SER A 278 -6.06 -10.42 9.19
N GLN A 279 -6.27 -9.11 9.36
CA GLN A 279 -5.80 -8.39 10.55
C GLN A 279 -6.47 -8.90 11.85
N PRO A 280 -7.81 -9.01 11.94
CA PRO A 280 -8.47 -9.75 13.00
C PRO A 280 -7.97 -11.20 13.20
N TYR A 281 -7.77 -11.97 12.13
CA TYR A 281 -7.22 -13.33 12.24
C TYR A 281 -5.85 -13.35 12.90
N LEU A 282 -4.90 -12.55 12.40
CA LEU A 282 -3.55 -12.47 12.94
C LEU A 282 -3.54 -12.00 14.40
N SER A 283 -4.49 -11.15 14.80
CA SER A 283 -4.58 -10.67 16.18
C SER A 283 -4.92 -11.77 17.19
N THR A 284 -5.47 -12.90 16.75
CA THR A 284 -5.77 -14.03 17.64
C THR A 284 -4.52 -14.68 18.25
N VAL A 285 -3.34 -14.45 17.65
CA VAL A 285 -2.04 -14.85 18.24
C VAL A 285 -1.84 -14.26 19.64
N LEU A 286 -2.45 -13.10 19.92
CA LEU A 286 -2.37 -12.39 21.20
C LEU A 286 -3.14 -13.07 22.33
N PHE A 287 -3.95 -14.08 22.01
CA PHE A 287 -4.79 -14.82 22.96
C PHE A 287 -4.23 -16.21 23.26
N ASN A 288 -2.99 -16.48 22.84
CA ASN A 288 -2.31 -17.73 23.10
C ASN A 288 -0.87 -17.45 23.54
N LYS A 289 -0.58 -17.59 24.84
CA LYS A 289 0.75 -17.33 25.42
C LYS A 289 1.88 -18.06 24.69
N LYS A 290 1.70 -19.34 24.37
CA LYS A 290 2.70 -20.13 23.63
C LYS A 290 2.99 -19.50 22.27
N LYS A 291 1.96 -19.07 21.53
CA LYS A 291 2.14 -18.43 20.22
C LYS A 291 2.70 -17.01 20.32
N VAL A 292 2.40 -16.27 21.39
CA VAL A 292 3.03 -14.98 21.70
C VAL A 292 4.55 -15.15 21.83
N GLU A 293 4.99 -16.20 22.52
CA GLU A 293 6.40 -16.52 22.72
C GLU A 293 7.08 -17.01 21.43
N GLU A 294 6.49 -18.00 20.74
CA GLU A 294 7.03 -18.57 19.49
C GLU A 294 7.18 -17.51 18.37
N ASN A 295 6.28 -16.53 18.31
CA ASN A 295 6.34 -15.46 17.30
C ASN A 295 7.15 -14.23 17.75
N GLU A 296 7.76 -14.25 18.94
CA GLU A 296 8.48 -13.13 19.55
C GLU A 296 7.64 -11.83 19.62
N ILE A 297 6.33 -11.92 19.85
CA ILE A 297 5.40 -10.78 19.74
C ILE A 297 5.82 -9.58 20.60
N ILE A 298 6.25 -9.83 21.84
CA ILE A 298 6.68 -8.77 22.76
C ILE A 298 7.92 -8.04 22.24
N LYS A 299 8.83 -8.75 21.57
CA LYS A 299 10.01 -8.15 20.94
C LYS A 299 9.57 -7.21 19.82
N THR A 300 8.64 -7.65 18.96
CA THR A 300 8.07 -6.82 17.88
C THR A 300 7.32 -5.60 18.42
N ILE A 301 6.57 -5.74 19.52
CA ILE A 301 5.90 -4.58 20.16
C ILE A 301 6.92 -3.53 20.62
N LYS A 302 8.03 -3.94 21.23
CA LYS A 302 9.10 -3.03 21.69
C LYS A 302 9.72 -2.22 20.54
N LEU A 303 9.66 -2.75 19.31
CA LEU A 303 10.15 -2.04 18.12
C LEU A 303 9.30 -0.79 17.82
N TYR A 304 8.00 -0.86 18.08
CA TYR A 304 7.06 0.21 17.77
C TYR A 304 6.69 1.07 18.98
N ASN A 305 6.87 0.54 20.18
CA ASN A 305 6.42 1.17 21.41
C ASN A 305 7.51 1.15 22.47
N LYS A 306 8.24 2.28 22.57
CA LYS A 306 9.32 2.44 23.56
C LYS A 306 8.84 2.32 25.00
N SER A 307 7.54 2.52 25.29
CA SER A 307 7.04 2.31 26.67
C SER A 307 6.99 0.83 27.08
N PHE A 308 7.23 -0.11 26.17
CA PHE A 308 7.45 -1.53 26.50
C PHE A 308 8.92 -1.85 26.84
N ILE A 309 9.83 -0.89 26.68
CA ILE A 309 11.23 -0.97 27.08
C ILE A 309 11.33 -0.46 28.52
N THR A 310 11.00 -1.31 29.49
CA THR A 310 11.06 -0.99 30.93
C THR A 310 11.96 -1.98 31.65
N GLN A 311 12.64 -1.51 32.70
CA GLN A 311 13.48 -2.34 33.57
C GLN A 311 12.67 -3.13 34.62
N ASP A 312 11.40 -2.75 34.85
CA ASP A 312 10.50 -3.42 35.80
C ASP A 312 9.77 -4.58 35.10
N LYS A 313 10.06 -5.82 35.53
CA LYS A 313 9.49 -7.04 34.93
C LYS A 313 8.05 -7.33 35.37
N PHE A 314 7.56 -6.73 36.47
CA PHE A 314 6.32 -7.17 37.10
C PHE A 314 5.19 -6.14 37.04
N ASN A 315 5.51 -4.84 36.90
CA ASN A 315 4.49 -3.79 36.71
C ASN A 315 4.64 -3.08 35.36
N SER A 316 4.90 -3.85 34.30
CA SER A 316 5.11 -3.32 32.95
C SER A 316 4.08 -3.85 31.95
N LEU A 317 3.85 -3.07 30.89
CA LEU A 317 2.93 -3.43 29.79
C LEU A 317 3.20 -4.81 29.18
N PRO A 318 4.46 -5.27 28.97
CA PRO A 318 4.74 -6.64 28.57
C PRO A 318 4.12 -7.69 29.49
N TYR A 319 4.23 -7.52 30.81
CA TYR A 319 3.69 -8.47 31.79
C TYR A 319 2.17 -8.58 31.69
N TYR A 320 1.46 -7.44 31.60
CA TYR A 320 0.00 -7.45 31.46
C TYR A 320 -0.46 -8.05 30.14
N VAL A 321 0.25 -7.81 29.03
CA VAL A 321 -0.06 -8.46 27.74
C VAL A 321 0.14 -9.98 27.84
N SER A 322 1.25 -10.44 28.39
CA SER A 322 1.51 -11.88 28.58
C SER A 322 0.51 -12.54 29.53
N LYS A 323 0.17 -11.89 30.65
CA LYS A 323 -0.80 -12.40 31.62
C LYS A 323 -2.22 -12.46 31.04
N ASN A 324 -2.62 -11.45 30.26
CA ASN A 324 -3.93 -11.49 29.60
C ASN A 324 -3.97 -12.55 28.49
N ALA A 325 -2.88 -12.73 27.74
CA ALA A 325 -2.75 -13.82 26.77
C ALA A 325 -2.81 -15.20 27.44
N GLU A 326 -2.23 -15.33 28.64
CA GLU A 326 -2.31 -16.54 29.45
C GLU A 326 -3.74 -16.85 29.88
N ASN A 327 -4.49 -15.85 30.36
CA ASN A 327 -5.85 -16.05 30.84
C ASN A 327 -6.91 -16.04 29.72
N ALA A 328 -6.53 -15.73 28.48
CA ALA A 328 -7.45 -15.52 27.37
C ALA A 328 -8.33 -16.74 27.08
N TYR A 329 -7.79 -17.96 27.21
CA TYR A 329 -8.55 -19.21 26.99
C TYR A 329 -9.70 -19.40 28.00
N LEU A 330 -9.63 -18.76 29.17
CA LEU A 330 -10.67 -18.78 30.19
C LEU A 330 -11.80 -17.79 29.89
N SER A 331 -11.58 -16.84 28.99
CA SER A 331 -12.58 -15.83 28.64
C SER A 331 -13.52 -16.36 27.57
N GLU A 332 -14.79 -16.56 27.94
CA GLU A 332 -15.87 -16.90 26.99
C GLU A 332 -15.96 -15.88 25.85
N ASN A 333 -15.69 -14.62 26.16
CA ASN A 333 -15.72 -13.55 25.21
C ASN A 333 -14.59 -13.59 24.17
N VAL A 334 -13.37 -13.96 24.60
CA VAL A 334 -12.26 -14.18 23.67
C VAL A 334 -12.54 -15.39 22.78
N ASN A 335 -13.07 -16.48 23.35
CA ASN A 335 -13.43 -17.68 22.59
C ASN A 335 -14.51 -17.38 21.53
N GLN A 336 -15.52 -16.58 21.88
CA GLN A 336 -16.53 -16.11 20.93
C GLN A 336 -15.91 -15.29 19.78
N TYR A 337 -14.99 -14.37 20.10
CA TYR A 337 -14.28 -13.59 19.09
C TYR A 337 -13.47 -14.49 18.15
N ILE A 338 -12.73 -15.46 18.71
CA ILE A 338 -11.91 -16.41 17.94
C ILE A 338 -12.78 -17.20 16.96
N GLU A 339 -13.92 -17.76 17.39
CA GLU A 339 -14.78 -18.55 16.50
C GLU A 339 -15.39 -17.70 15.35
N ILE A 340 -15.79 -16.46 15.65
CA ILE A 340 -16.27 -15.51 14.62
C ILE A 340 -15.17 -15.16 13.61
N VAL A 341 -13.93 -14.98 14.08
CA VAL A 341 -12.80 -14.66 13.22
C VAL A 341 -12.39 -15.86 12.37
N LYS A 342 -12.28 -17.04 12.98
CA LYS A 342 -11.96 -18.31 12.35
C LYS A 342 -12.92 -18.68 11.23
N SER A 343 -14.22 -18.39 11.39
CA SER A 343 -15.23 -18.61 10.34
C SER A 343 -15.12 -17.65 9.14
N GLY A 344 -14.32 -16.58 9.28
CA GLY A 344 -14.20 -15.53 8.26
C GLY A 344 -15.33 -14.51 8.26
N GLN A 345 -16.30 -14.60 9.18
CA GLN A 345 -17.56 -13.84 9.15
C GLN A 345 -17.62 -12.63 10.10
N LEU A 346 -16.48 -12.19 10.64
CA LEU A 346 -16.44 -11.07 11.59
C LEU A 346 -17.18 -9.81 11.13
N TYR A 347 -17.04 -9.42 9.86
CA TYR A 347 -17.66 -8.19 9.37
C TYR A 347 -19.17 -8.33 9.23
N GLU A 348 -19.64 -9.53 8.89
CA GLU A 348 -21.03 -9.90 8.75
C GLU A 348 -21.70 -9.98 10.13
N GLU A 349 -21.13 -10.73 11.07
CA GLU A 349 -21.66 -10.90 12.44
C GLU A 349 -21.69 -9.59 13.21
N PHE A 350 -20.56 -8.86 13.22
CA PHE A 350 -20.53 -7.56 13.88
C PHE A 350 -21.37 -6.51 13.12
N GLY A 351 -21.49 -6.66 11.79
CA GLY A 351 -22.38 -5.86 10.96
C GLY A 351 -23.84 -5.96 11.41
N ARG A 352 -24.32 -7.16 11.76
CA ARG A 352 -25.68 -7.35 12.32
C ARG A 352 -25.86 -6.61 13.64
N ILE A 353 -24.86 -6.64 14.53
CA ILE A 353 -24.90 -5.89 15.80
C ILE A 353 -24.97 -4.38 15.54
N LEU A 354 -24.19 -3.88 14.57
CA LEU A 354 -24.19 -2.46 14.20
C LEU A 354 -25.53 -2.03 13.59
N LEU A 355 -26.17 -2.88 12.78
CA LEU A 355 -27.51 -2.65 12.24
C LEU A 355 -28.55 -2.58 13.36
N MET A 356 -28.56 -3.57 14.26
CA MET A 356 -29.50 -3.61 15.39
C MET A 356 -29.39 -2.39 16.31
N LYS A 357 -28.17 -1.84 16.46
CA LYS A 357 -27.90 -0.63 17.23
C LYS A 357 -28.10 0.67 16.43
N GLY A 358 -28.53 0.60 15.17
CA GLY A 358 -28.79 1.76 14.32
C GLY A 358 -27.54 2.56 13.90
N ILE A 359 -26.35 1.95 13.96
CA ILE A 359 -25.08 2.61 13.60
C ILE A 359 -24.85 2.63 12.09
N ILE A 360 -25.25 1.56 11.41
CA ILE A 360 -25.20 1.44 9.95
C ILE A 360 -26.59 1.25 9.38
N LYS A 361 -26.75 1.59 8.10
CA LYS A 361 -28.01 1.48 7.36
C LYS A 361 -27.97 0.29 6.40
N ASP A 362 -29.14 -0.20 6.03
CA ASP A 362 -29.31 -1.33 5.09
C ASP A 362 -29.24 -0.91 3.60
N ASP A 363 -28.69 0.28 3.33
CA ASP A 363 -28.66 0.91 2.00
C ASP A 363 -27.44 0.50 1.16
N SER A 364 -26.43 -0.12 1.77
CA SER A 364 -25.21 -0.56 1.11
C SER A 364 -24.66 -1.83 1.74
N PRO A 365 -23.75 -2.59 1.07
CA PRO A 365 -23.29 -3.87 1.58
C PRO A 365 -22.79 -3.77 3.02
N VAL A 366 -23.57 -4.34 3.95
CA VAL A 366 -23.39 -4.27 5.41
C VAL A 366 -21.93 -4.52 5.79
N ARG A 367 -21.34 -5.54 5.16
CA ARG A 367 -19.93 -5.93 5.29
C ARG A 367 -18.94 -4.78 5.05
N ASN A 368 -19.14 -3.97 4.00
CA ASN A 368 -18.21 -2.90 3.64
C ASN A 368 -18.28 -1.74 4.65
N GLN A 369 -19.47 -1.42 5.15
CA GLN A 369 -19.65 -0.44 6.23
C GLN A 369 -19.05 -0.95 7.54
N ALA A 370 -19.40 -2.18 7.92
CA ALA A 370 -18.93 -2.83 9.15
C ALA A 370 -17.40 -2.95 9.18
N LYS A 371 -16.76 -3.30 8.05
CA LYS A 371 -15.30 -3.35 7.95
C LYS A 371 -14.65 -2.04 8.35
N LYS A 372 -15.11 -0.90 7.81
CA LYS A 372 -14.55 0.42 8.16
C LYS A 372 -14.71 0.74 9.65
N ILE A 373 -15.86 0.39 10.22
CA ILE A 373 -16.21 0.63 11.62
C ILE A 373 -15.37 -0.25 12.55
N ILE A 374 -15.23 -1.54 12.25
CA ILE A 374 -14.39 -2.46 13.04
C ILE A 374 -12.93 -2.02 13.03
N PHE A 375 -12.39 -1.63 11.87
CA PHE A 375 -11.02 -1.08 11.82
C PHE A 375 -10.88 0.19 12.67
N SER A 376 -11.90 1.06 12.65
CA SER A 376 -11.94 2.23 13.54
C SER A 376 -11.98 1.82 15.02
N ALA A 377 -12.75 0.78 15.38
CA ALA A 377 -12.86 0.29 16.74
C ALA A 377 -11.53 -0.30 17.27
N ILE A 378 -10.86 -1.12 16.44
CA ILE A 378 -9.64 -1.84 16.83
C ILE A 378 -8.42 -0.90 16.83
N PHE A 379 -8.25 -0.06 15.81
CA PHE A 379 -6.98 0.65 15.58
C PHE A 379 -6.97 2.14 15.96
N SER A 380 -8.11 2.73 16.36
CA SER A 380 -8.11 4.13 16.81
C SER A 380 -7.34 4.32 18.13
N PRO A 381 -6.83 5.54 18.40
CA PRO A 381 -6.26 5.90 19.70
C PRO A 381 -7.22 5.60 20.85
N ASN A 382 -6.68 5.21 22.01
CA ASN A 382 -7.48 4.82 23.18
C ASN A 382 -8.43 5.95 23.64
N GLN A 383 -8.00 7.22 23.53
CA GLN A 383 -8.81 8.39 23.93
C GLN A 383 -10.07 8.56 23.07
N SER A 384 -10.09 7.98 21.84
CA SER A 384 -11.22 8.06 20.93
C SER A 384 -12.47 7.37 21.45
N ILE A 385 -12.37 6.50 22.46
CA ILE A 385 -13.55 5.83 23.06
C ILE A 385 -14.59 6.83 23.58
N SER A 386 -14.17 8.03 24.00
CA SER A 386 -15.07 9.08 24.50
C SER A 386 -16.16 9.47 23.48
N TYR A 387 -15.78 9.58 22.20
CA TYR A 387 -16.66 10.06 21.11
C TYR A 387 -16.92 9.03 20.01
N ASN A 388 -16.23 7.89 19.99
CA ASN A 388 -16.41 6.85 18.96
C ASN A 388 -17.28 5.70 19.48
N SER A 389 -18.56 5.68 19.08
CA SER A 389 -19.52 4.64 19.45
C SER A 389 -19.08 3.23 19.03
N ALA A 390 -18.33 3.10 17.94
CA ALA A 390 -17.83 1.81 17.47
C ALA A 390 -16.88 1.15 18.48
N ILE A 391 -16.02 1.94 19.13
CA ILE A 391 -15.11 1.43 20.16
C ILE A 391 -15.91 0.96 21.38
N LYS A 392 -16.94 1.71 21.77
CA LYS A 392 -17.83 1.33 22.89
C LYS A 392 -18.53 0.00 22.59
N ILE A 393 -19.16 -0.13 21.42
CA ILE A 393 -19.85 -1.35 21.01
C ILE A 393 -18.87 -2.53 20.93
N PHE A 394 -17.67 -2.33 20.39
CA PHE A 394 -16.65 -3.37 20.35
C PHE A 394 -16.23 -3.78 21.76
N LYS A 395 -16.01 -2.83 22.68
CA LYS A 395 -15.69 -3.12 24.08
C LYS A 395 -16.82 -3.86 24.79
N ASP A 396 -18.07 -3.48 24.55
CA ASP A 396 -19.23 -4.11 25.19
C ASP A 396 -19.41 -5.55 24.72
N ASN A 397 -19.13 -5.83 23.43
CA ASN A 397 -19.24 -7.16 22.86
C ASN A 397 -17.98 -7.99 23.02
N PHE A 398 -16.80 -7.37 23.17
CA PHE A 398 -15.52 -8.03 23.28
C PHE A 398 -14.57 -7.41 24.34
N PRO A 399 -14.94 -7.35 25.64
CA PRO A 399 -14.20 -6.59 26.65
C PRO A 399 -12.76 -7.04 26.84
N ASP A 400 -12.49 -8.34 26.94
CA ASP A 400 -11.14 -8.85 27.21
C ASP A 400 -10.22 -8.70 26.00
N VAL A 401 -10.77 -8.90 24.79
CA VAL A 401 -10.08 -8.60 23.52
C VAL A 401 -9.72 -7.12 23.45
N TYR A 402 -10.68 -6.24 23.77
CA TYR A 402 -10.47 -4.80 23.79
C TYR A 402 -9.37 -4.40 24.78
N GLU A 403 -9.34 -4.98 25.99
CA GLU A 403 -8.33 -4.66 26.99
C GLU A 403 -6.92 -5.02 26.53
N ILE A 404 -6.72 -6.17 25.88
CA ILE A 404 -5.43 -6.54 25.28
C ILE A 404 -5.03 -5.52 24.20
N TYR A 405 -5.93 -5.19 23.28
CA TYR A 405 -5.65 -4.20 22.23
C TYR A 405 -5.35 -2.80 22.81
N ARG A 406 -6.08 -2.40 23.86
CA ARG A 406 -5.88 -1.11 24.55
C ARG A 406 -4.49 -1.03 25.17
N LEU A 407 -4.03 -2.10 25.83
CA LEU A 407 -2.70 -2.17 26.46
C LEU A 407 -1.58 -2.07 25.42
N ILE A 408 -1.68 -2.79 24.30
CA ILE A 408 -0.68 -2.73 23.21
C ILE A 408 -0.59 -1.33 22.60
N LYS A 409 -1.74 -0.66 22.43
CA LYS A 409 -1.83 0.69 21.88
C LYS A 409 -1.49 1.81 22.87
N GLN A 410 -1.19 1.50 24.13
CA GLN A 410 -0.93 2.51 25.14
C GLN A 410 0.32 3.34 24.78
N ASN A 411 0.24 4.66 24.92
CA ASN A 411 1.24 5.67 24.51
C ASN A 411 1.49 5.77 22.99
N GLU A 412 1.52 4.67 22.26
CA GLU A 412 1.72 4.62 20.81
C GLU A 412 0.59 3.85 20.11
N HIS A 413 -0.46 4.55 19.67
CA HIS A 413 -1.66 3.91 19.14
C HIS A 413 -1.43 3.04 17.90
N ARG A 414 -0.39 3.33 17.11
CA ARG A 414 -0.06 2.61 15.88
C ARG A 414 0.51 1.21 16.14
N THR A 415 0.98 0.94 17.36
CA THR A 415 1.68 -0.29 17.74
C THR A 415 0.94 -1.55 17.31
N LEU A 416 -0.35 -1.66 17.60
CA LEU A 416 -1.15 -2.83 17.23
C LEU A 416 -1.22 -3.01 15.71
N ALA A 417 -1.45 -1.92 14.95
CA ALA A 417 -1.50 -2.00 13.50
C ALA A 417 -0.15 -2.42 12.92
N CYS A 418 0.95 -1.78 13.34
CA CYS A 418 2.29 -2.11 12.85
C CYS A 418 2.70 -3.55 13.21
N LEU A 419 2.39 -4.01 14.41
CA LEU A 419 2.62 -5.39 14.86
C LEU A 419 1.95 -6.40 13.93
N LEU A 420 0.63 -6.25 13.70
CA LEU A 420 -0.13 -7.21 12.90
C LEU A 420 0.28 -7.19 11.42
N GLN A 421 0.61 -6.02 10.87
CA GLN A 421 1.13 -5.88 9.52
C GLN A 421 2.54 -6.49 9.38
N ASN A 422 3.36 -6.42 10.43
CA ASN A 422 4.68 -7.04 10.44
C ASN A 422 4.59 -8.57 10.51
N ILE A 423 3.69 -9.12 11.34
CA ILE A 423 3.41 -10.55 11.36
C ILE A 423 2.91 -11.02 9.99
N GLU A 424 2.01 -10.25 9.36
CA GLU A 424 1.53 -10.52 7.99
C GLU A 424 2.70 -10.63 7.00
N ALA A 425 3.58 -9.62 6.95
CA ALA A 425 4.74 -9.63 6.06
C ALA A 425 5.68 -10.81 6.35
N LYS A 426 5.95 -11.10 7.63
CA LYS A 426 6.76 -12.25 8.05
C LYS A 426 6.19 -13.57 7.54
N LEU A 427 4.91 -13.84 7.80
CA LEU A 427 4.29 -15.12 7.47
C LEU A 427 4.07 -15.29 5.97
N VAL A 428 3.63 -14.24 5.27
CA VAL A 428 3.33 -14.32 3.83
C VAL A 428 4.60 -14.26 2.99
N LEU A 429 5.44 -13.23 3.18
CA LEU A 429 6.62 -13.01 2.35
C LEU A 429 7.75 -13.95 2.78
N HIS A 430 8.18 -13.83 4.03
CA HIS A 430 9.44 -14.42 4.47
C HIS A 430 9.34 -15.90 4.88
N THR A 431 8.12 -16.43 5.02
CA THR A 431 7.87 -17.84 5.35
C THR A 431 7.18 -18.57 4.21
N ALA A 432 5.90 -18.27 3.92
CA ALA A 432 5.12 -19.06 2.95
C ALA A 432 5.67 -18.94 1.52
N CYS A 433 5.92 -17.73 1.03
CA CYS A 433 6.50 -17.53 -0.30
C CYS A 433 7.91 -18.13 -0.41
N LYS A 434 8.71 -18.03 0.66
CA LYS A 434 10.04 -18.63 0.70
C LYS A 434 9.99 -20.16 0.58
N ILE A 435 9.15 -20.82 1.38
CA ILE A 435 8.92 -22.28 1.30
C ILE A 435 8.52 -22.68 -0.13
N ILE A 436 7.52 -22.01 -0.71
CA ILE A 436 7.07 -22.30 -2.09
C ILE A 436 8.23 -22.17 -3.08
N SER A 437 9.05 -21.13 -2.94
CA SER A 437 10.16 -20.88 -3.86
C SER A 437 11.30 -21.90 -3.76
N GLU A 438 11.48 -22.50 -2.58
CA GLU A 438 12.51 -23.51 -2.30
C GLU A 438 12.03 -24.90 -2.73
N GLU A 439 10.78 -25.26 -2.43
CA GLU A 439 10.20 -26.57 -2.78
C GLU A 439 9.79 -26.67 -4.26
N LYS A 440 9.32 -25.55 -4.85
CA LYS A 440 8.75 -25.47 -6.19
C LYS A 440 9.24 -24.20 -6.91
N PRO A 441 10.53 -24.12 -7.27
CA PRO A 441 11.14 -22.92 -7.85
C PRO A 441 10.54 -22.48 -9.19
N GLU A 442 9.79 -23.36 -9.86
CA GLU A 442 9.07 -23.14 -11.11
C GLU A 442 7.71 -22.45 -10.95
N ILE A 443 7.14 -22.43 -9.74
CA ILE A 443 5.81 -21.84 -9.48
C ILE A 443 5.94 -20.32 -9.37
N PRO A 444 5.29 -19.54 -10.26
CA PRO A 444 5.28 -18.10 -10.15
C PRO A 444 4.54 -17.65 -8.89
N ILE A 445 5.16 -16.79 -8.11
CA ILE A 445 4.56 -16.21 -6.90
C ILE A 445 4.72 -14.71 -6.87
N PHE A 446 3.63 -14.02 -6.58
CA PHE A 446 3.60 -12.59 -6.31
C PHE A 446 2.80 -12.37 -5.03
N THR A 447 2.89 -11.17 -4.46
CA THR A 447 2.17 -10.86 -3.22
C THR A 447 1.34 -9.60 -3.36
N LEU A 448 0.17 -9.61 -2.74
CA LEU A 448 -0.66 -8.45 -2.50
C LEU A 448 -0.94 -8.37 -1.00
N HIS A 449 0.06 -7.92 -0.24
CA HIS A 449 0.01 -7.86 1.23
C HIS A 449 -0.30 -9.23 1.86
N ASP A 450 -1.54 -9.43 2.31
CA ASP A 450 -2.08 -10.64 2.94
C ASP A 450 -2.52 -11.72 1.93
N SER A 451 -1.98 -11.67 0.72
CA SER A 451 -2.37 -12.53 -0.39
C SER A 451 -1.17 -13.01 -1.18
N ILE A 452 -1.19 -14.30 -1.55
CA ILE A 452 -0.23 -14.88 -2.50
C ILE A 452 -0.94 -15.09 -3.83
N ILE A 453 -0.37 -14.52 -4.89
CA ILE A 453 -0.86 -14.67 -6.26
C ILE A 453 0.01 -15.70 -6.97
N THR A 454 -0.62 -16.64 -7.64
CA THR A 454 0.06 -17.59 -8.52
C THR A 454 -0.70 -17.76 -9.83
N THR A 455 -0.21 -18.63 -10.70
CA THR A 455 -0.90 -19.02 -11.94
C THR A 455 -1.90 -20.12 -11.68
N GLU A 456 -3.00 -20.10 -12.44
CA GLU A 456 -3.98 -21.19 -12.45
C GLU A 456 -3.32 -22.57 -12.66
N GLY A 457 -3.75 -23.54 -11.88
CA GLY A 457 -3.19 -24.88 -11.73
C GLY A 457 -2.29 -25.05 -10.50
N ASN A 458 -1.80 -23.95 -9.90
CA ASN A 458 -0.92 -23.99 -8.71
C ASN A 458 -1.63 -23.60 -7.41
N GLU A 459 -2.88 -23.12 -7.49
CA GLU A 459 -3.61 -22.55 -6.35
C GLU A 459 -3.72 -23.48 -5.15
N ASN A 460 -3.95 -24.78 -5.36
CA ASN A 460 -4.14 -25.73 -4.26
C ASN A 460 -2.86 -25.92 -3.45
N TYR A 461 -1.70 -26.01 -4.11
CA TYR A 461 -0.43 -26.15 -3.43
C TYR A 461 -0.09 -24.87 -2.65
N VAL A 462 -0.22 -23.71 -3.28
CA VAL A 462 0.02 -22.41 -2.63
C VAL A 462 -0.94 -22.18 -1.46
N TYR A 463 -2.22 -22.55 -1.63
CA TYR A 463 -3.23 -22.52 -0.59
C TYR A 463 -2.79 -23.35 0.61
N GLN A 464 -2.35 -24.59 0.39
CA GLN A 464 -1.97 -25.49 1.45
C GLN A 464 -0.77 -24.96 2.24
N ILE A 465 0.28 -24.48 1.56
CA ILE A 465 1.44 -23.89 2.24
C ILE A 465 1.04 -22.67 3.07
N LEU A 466 0.25 -21.75 2.51
CA LEU A 466 -0.20 -20.57 3.26
C LEU A 466 -1.06 -20.97 4.46
N TYR A 467 -1.96 -21.93 4.28
CA TYR A 467 -2.81 -22.46 5.35
C TYR A 467 -1.97 -23.04 6.49
N ASP A 468 -1.00 -23.90 6.18
CA ASP A 468 -0.15 -24.58 7.16
C ASP A 468 0.75 -23.59 7.91
N VAL A 469 1.36 -22.63 7.19
CA VAL A 469 2.17 -21.58 7.81
C VAL A 469 1.35 -20.76 8.80
N LEU A 470 0.15 -20.34 8.41
CA LEU A 470 -0.74 -19.54 9.26
C LEU A 470 -1.25 -20.36 10.45
N LEU A 471 -1.68 -21.61 10.24
CA LEU A 471 -2.14 -22.50 11.32
C LEU A 471 -1.03 -22.75 12.33
N ASN A 472 0.19 -23.03 11.86
CA ASN A 472 1.33 -23.29 12.73
C ASN A 472 1.73 -22.04 13.52
N ALA A 473 1.72 -20.85 12.89
CA ALA A 473 2.11 -19.62 13.56
C ALA A 473 1.04 -19.12 14.55
N ILE A 474 -0.24 -19.22 14.21
CA ILE A 474 -1.34 -18.63 14.98
C ILE A 474 -1.98 -19.64 15.94
N GLY A 475 -1.95 -20.93 15.61
CA GLY A 475 -2.60 -22.01 16.37
C GLY A 475 -4.11 -22.14 16.10
N ILE A 476 -4.66 -21.33 15.19
CA ILE A 476 -6.06 -21.35 14.79
C ILE A 476 -6.12 -21.54 13.27
N PRO A 477 -7.03 -22.38 12.74
CA PRO A 477 -7.20 -22.52 11.29
C PRO A 477 -7.59 -21.20 10.61
N PRO A 478 -6.89 -20.77 9.54
CA PRO A 478 -7.30 -19.63 8.75
C PRO A 478 -8.46 -19.98 7.80
N THR A 479 -9.29 -18.99 7.47
CA THR A 479 -10.16 -19.06 6.29
C THR A 479 -9.49 -18.32 5.13
N LEU A 480 -9.19 -19.05 4.05
CA LEU A 480 -8.57 -18.49 2.85
C LEU A 480 -9.59 -18.41 1.71
N LYS A 481 -9.52 -17.37 0.90
CA LYS A 481 -10.41 -17.14 -0.23
C LYS A 481 -9.60 -17.12 -1.52
N LEU A 482 -10.11 -17.81 -2.56
CA LEU A 482 -9.58 -17.70 -3.91
C LEU A 482 -10.22 -16.52 -4.65
N GLU A 483 -9.39 -15.60 -5.14
CA GLU A 483 -9.77 -14.52 -6.04
C GLU A 483 -9.20 -14.80 -7.44
N ASN A 484 -10.06 -15.26 -8.36
CA ASN A 484 -9.68 -15.50 -9.75
C ASN A 484 -9.56 -14.18 -10.51
N TRP A 485 -8.40 -13.93 -11.15
CA TRP A 485 -8.18 -12.76 -12.01
C TRP A 485 -8.66 -13.06 -13.44
N LYS A 486 -9.90 -13.52 -13.55
CA LYS A 486 -10.59 -13.75 -14.82
C LYS A 486 -11.72 -12.75 -14.96
N LYS A 487 -12.08 -12.43 -16.20
CA LYS A 487 -13.29 -11.65 -16.49
C LYS A 487 -14.49 -12.45 -15.97
N VAL A 488 -15.21 -11.88 -15.01
CA VAL A 488 -16.52 -12.41 -14.64
C VAL A 488 -17.42 -12.15 -15.85
N ALA A 489 -17.92 -13.23 -16.44
CA ALA A 489 -18.71 -13.22 -17.66
C ALA A 489 -19.97 -12.35 -17.52
#